data_AF-A0A8T6CWU1-F1
#
_entry.id   AF-A0A8T6CWU1-F1
#
_cell.length_a   1.000
_cell.length_b   1.000
_cell.length_c   1.000
_cell.angle_alpha   90.00
_cell.angle_beta   90.00
_cell.angle_gamma   90.00
#
_symmetry.space_group_name_H-M   'P 1'
#
loop_
_entity.id
_entity.type
_entity.pdbx_description
1 polymer ?
#
loop_
_entity_poly.entity_id
_entity_poly.type
_entity_poly.pdbx_seq_one_letter_code
_entity_poly.pdbx_strand_id
1 'polypeptide(L)'
;MPDDMHPADNPPEGHIWLTGSPTRIWCKHLLNNNSMSFCIDTAGPPSQHVGIDGTVEPHMPDELDIWPIMRRIVEKYVGRGDPANDEAVEGYLTMMQSEVRMLFKVTPHRWRAVDLSELGAGRGR
;
A
#
# COMPACT_ATOMS: atom_id res chain seq x y z
N MET A 1 2.99 -18.68 -8.10
CA MET A 1 4.35 -18.11 -8.17
C MET A 1 5.30 -19.28 -8.00
N PRO A 2 6.43 -19.36 -8.71
CA PRO A 2 7.47 -20.31 -8.30
C PRO A 2 7.88 -20.02 -6.85
N ASP A 3 8.16 -21.07 -6.07
CA ASP A 3 8.38 -21.01 -4.61
C ASP A 3 9.49 -20.01 -4.21
N ASP A 4 10.45 -19.77 -5.10
CA ASP A 4 11.58 -18.84 -4.92
C ASP A 4 11.18 -17.35 -4.89
N MET A 5 9.95 -17.01 -5.30
CA MET A 5 9.40 -15.65 -5.23
C MET A 5 8.25 -15.52 -4.22
N HIS A 6 8.06 -16.52 -3.36
CA HIS A 6 7.03 -16.46 -2.34
C HIS A 6 7.40 -15.38 -1.28
N PRO A 7 6.53 -14.38 -0.99
CA PRO A 7 6.89 -13.25 -0.13
C PRO A 7 7.27 -13.62 1.31
N ALA A 8 6.89 -14.81 1.79
CA ALA A 8 7.31 -15.30 3.10
C ALA A 8 8.79 -15.74 3.13
N ASP A 9 9.29 -16.23 1.99
CA ASP A 9 10.62 -16.80 1.84
C ASP A 9 11.60 -15.79 1.20
N ASN A 10 11.05 -14.87 0.39
CA ASN A 10 11.77 -13.77 -0.25
C ASN A 10 10.95 -12.46 -0.17
N PRO A 11 10.93 -11.79 0.99
CA PRO A 11 10.12 -10.60 1.19
C PRO A 11 10.61 -9.43 0.32
N PRO A 12 9.71 -8.63 -0.27
CA PRO A 12 10.09 -7.42 -0.98
C PRO A 12 10.88 -6.46 -0.09
N GLU A 13 11.97 -5.92 -0.63
CA GLU A 13 12.74 -4.88 0.03
C GLU A 13 12.05 -3.51 -0.09
N GLY A 14 12.26 -2.64 0.91
CA GLY A 14 11.80 -1.25 0.91
C GLY A 14 10.62 -0.97 1.83
N HIS A 15 9.82 0.02 1.45
CA HIS A 15 8.73 0.55 2.27
C HIS A 15 7.41 0.53 1.50
N ILE A 16 6.30 0.33 2.22
CA ILE A 16 4.97 0.65 1.68
C ILE A 16 4.63 2.07 2.06
N TRP A 17 4.05 2.80 1.13
CA TRP A 17 3.57 4.15 1.34
C TRP A 17 2.06 4.17 1.30
N LEU A 18 1.45 4.69 2.37
CA LEU A 18 0.01 4.91 2.46
C LEU A 18 -0.24 6.42 2.57
N THR A 19 -1.32 6.89 1.96
CA THR A 19 -1.76 8.28 2.11
C THR A 19 -3.12 8.34 2.77
N GLY A 20 -3.31 9.34 3.62
CA GLY A 20 -4.55 9.54 4.37
C GLY A 20 -4.82 11.00 4.70
N SER A 21 -5.91 11.23 5.42
CA SER A 21 -6.28 12.53 5.99
C SER A 21 -6.38 12.40 7.50
N PRO A 22 -5.94 13.40 8.29
CA PRO A 22 -6.00 13.33 9.76
C PRO A 22 -7.42 13.19 10.32
N THR A 23 -8.44 13.45 9.49
CA THR A 23 -9.85 13.28 9.86
C THR A 23 -10.27 11.81 9.92
N ARG A 24 -9.58 10.91 9.21
CA ARG A 24 -9.93 9.49 9.12
C ARG A 24 -9.54 8.74 10.40
N ILE A 25 -10.42 7.86 10.85
CA ILE A 25 -10.23 7.13 12.11
C ILE A 25 -8.98 6.24 12.11
N TRP A 26 -8.68 5.60 10.98
CA TRP A 26 -7.47 4.77 10.87
C TRP A 26 -6.18 5.59 10.99
N CYS A 27 -6.15 6.83 10.47
CA CYS A 27 -5.03 7.75 10.65
C CYS A 27 -4.84 8.09 12.13
N LYS A 28 -5.93 8.40 12.83
CA LYS A 28 -5.90 8.70 14.27
C LYS A 28 -5.40 7.52 15.10
N HIS A 29 -5.78 6.29 14.71
CA HIS A 29 -5.26 5.09 15.36
C HIS A 29 -3.76 4.94 15.13
N LEU A 30 -3.27 5.10 13.90
CA LEU A 30 -1.84 4.98 13.58
C LEU A 30 -0.97 6.07 14.23
N LEU A 31 -1.53 7.27 14.44
CA LEU A 31 -0.88 8.34 15.20
C LEU A 31 -0.73 8.01 16.69
N ASN A 32 -1.61 7.18 17.25
CA ASN A 32 -1.56 6.79 18.66
C ASN A 32 -0.81 5.46 18.88
N ASN A 33 -0.91 4.54 17.93
CA ASN A 33 -0.23 3.25 17.94
C ASN A 33 0.28 2.95 16.53
N ASN A 34 1.60 2.94 16.37
CA ASN A 34 2.23 2.78 15.07
C ASN A 34 2.26 1.33 14.55
N SER A 35 1.76 0.36 15.31
CA SER A 35 1.68 -1.03 14.85
C SER A 35 0.52 -1.21 13.88
N MET A 36 0.76 -1.93 12.80
CA MET A 36 -0.27 -2.15 11.79
C MET A 36 -0.15 -3.50 11.10
N SER A 37 -1.30 -3.97 10.59
CA SER A 37 -1.38 -5.07 9.65
C SER A 37 -2.18 -4.62 8.44
N PHE A 38 -1.74 -4.97 7.23
CA PHE A 38 -2.53 -4.81 6.01
C PHE A 38 -2.48 -6.07 5.17
N CYS A 39 -3.45 -6.18 4.26
CA CYS A 39 -3.50 -7.27 3.31
C CYS A 39 -3.71 -6.76 1.89
N ILE A 40 -3.24 -7.57 0.95
CA ILE A 40 -3.53 -7.45 -0.47
C ILE A 40 -4.20 -8.76 -0.88
N ASP A 41 -5.46 -8.65 -1.31
CA ASP A 41 -6.25 -9.78 -1.78
C ASP A 41 -6.49 -9.66 -3.27
N THR A 42 -6.37 -10.79 -3.98
CA THR A 42 -6.81 -10.91 -5.37
C THR A 42 -8.02 -11.83 -5.45
N ALA A 43 -9.05 -11.33 -6.13
CA ALA A 43 -10.23 -12.10 -6.47
C ALA A 43 -10.06 -12.73 -7.87
N GLY A 44 -10.57 -13.95 -8.05
CA GLY A 44 -10.49 -14.69 -9.32
C GLY A 44 -9.65 -15.96 -9.20
N PRO A 45 -9.41 -16.69 -10.30
CA PRO A 45 -8.50 -17.83 -10.32
C PRO A 45 -7.07 -17.38 -10.71
N PRO A 46 -6.06 -17.53 -9.83
CA PRO A 46 -6.13 -17.98 -8.43
C PRO A 46 -6.52 -16.85 -7.47
N SER A 47 -7.24 -17.19 -6.40
CA SER A 47 -7.52 -16.25 -5.33
C SER A 47 -6.35 -16.30 -4.38
N GLN A 48 -5.76 -15.15 -4.07
CA GLN A 48 -4.52 -15.08 -3.31
C GLN A 48 -4.60 -14.02 -2.24
N HIS A 49 -3.89 -14.27 -1.14
CA HIS A 49 -3.81 -13.38 0.00
C HIS A 49 -2.34 -13.11 0.34
N VAL A 50 -2.00 -11.85 0.55
CA VAL A 50 -0.74 -11.44 1.18
C VAL A 50 -1.06 -10.60 2.40
N GLY A 51 -0.64 -11.07 3.58
CA GLY A 51 -0.76 -10.37 4.85
C GLY A 51 0.59 -9.83 5.31
N ILE A 52 0.62 -8.58 5.76
CA ILE A 52 1.86 -7.86 6.08
C ILE A 52 1.68 -7.15 7.42
N ASP A 53 2.55 -7.44 8.37
CA ASP A 53 2.63 -6.70 9.64
C ASP A 53 3.81 -5.76 9.60
N GLY A 54 3.66 -4.58 10.18
CA GLY A 54 4.71 -3.56 10.16
C GLY A 54 4.52 -2.48 11.22
N THR A 55 5.45 -1.54 11.23
CA THR A 55 5.35 -0.28 11.96
C THR A 55 5.25 0.89 11.01
N VAL A 56 4.56 1.93 11.44
CA VAL A 56 4.27 3.11 10.65
C VAL A 56 5.00 4.34 11.19
N GLU A 57 5.61 5.10 10.29
CA GLU A 57 6.12 6.44 10.55
C GLU A 57 5.22 7.45 9.80
N PRO A 58 4.42 8.25 10.51
CA PRO A 58 3.60 9.30 9.89
C PRO A 58 4.47 10.52 9.56
N HIS A 59 4.19 11.13 8.41
CA HIS A 59 4.79 12.38 7.96
C HIS A 59 3.68 13.38 7.62
N MET A 60 3.73 14.53 8.27
CA MET A 60 2.88 15.67 7.95
C MET A 60 3.53 16.53 6.85
N PRO A 61 2.76 17.26 6.03
CA PRO A 61 3.30 18.07 4.93
C PRO A 61 4.22 19.22 5.37
N ASP A 62 4.10 19.66 6.62
CA ASP A 62 4.96 20.67 7.25
C ASP A 62 6.28 20.09 7.79
N GLU A 63 6.39 18.77 7.92
CA GLU A 63 7.57 18.06 8.41
C GLU A 63 8.43 17.51 7.26
N LEU A 64 7.80 17.09 6.17
CA LEU A 64 8.44 16.48 5.01
C LEU A 64 7.68 16.89 3.74
N ASP A 65 8.42 17.18 2.66
CA ASP A 65 7.81 17.28 1.35
C ASP A 65 7.30 15.90 0.90
N ILE A 66 6.01 15.66 1.10
CA ILE A 66 5.34 14.39 0.77
C ILE A 66 5.04 14.26 -0.73
N TRP A 67 5.05 15.36 -1.48
CA TRP A 67 4.53 15.41 -2.85
C TRP A 67 5.30 14.57 -3.87
N PRO A 68 6.64 14.40 -3.78
CA PRO A 68 7.37 13.47 -4.63
C PRO A 68 6.90 12.02 -4.51
N ILE A 69 6.53 11.58 -3.31
CA ILE A 69 6.01 10.22 -3.08
C ILE A 69 4.54 10.15 -3.50
N MET A 70 3.74 11.18 -3.19
CA MET A 70 2.36 11.26 -3.64
C MET A 70 2.25 11.17 -5.16
N ARG A 71 3.15 11.84 -5.91
CA ARG A 71 3.24 11.72 -7.37
C ARG A 71 3.44 10.28 -7.81
N ARG A 72 4.39 9.55 -7.21
CA ARG A 72 4.61 8.12 -7.53
C ARG A 72 3.38 7.25 -7.26
N ILE A 73 2.63 7.57 -6.21
CA ILE A 73 1.37 6.89 -5.90
C ILE A 73 0.33 7.20 -6.97
N VAL A 74 0.14 8.47 -7.34
CA VAL A 74 -0.82 8.88 -8.39
C VAL A 74 -0.45 8.26 -9.73
N GLU A 75 0.81 8.35 -10.15
CA GLU A 75 1.31 7.72 -11.40
C GLU A 75 1.01 6.22 -11.45
N LYS A 76 1.13 5.51 -10.31
CA LYS A 76 0.81 4.07 -10.24
C LYS A 76 -0.66 3.78 -10.60
N TYR A 77 -1.59 4.67 -10.25
CA TYR A 77 -3.02 4.46 -10.44
C TYR A 77 -3.59 5.12 -11.71
N VAL A 78 -3.01 6.25 -12.13
CA VAL A 78 -3.45 6.99 -13.33
C VAL A 78 -2.76 6.47 -14.59
N GLY A 79 -1.48 6.06 -14.49
CA GLY A 79 -0.69 5.59 -15.61
C GLY A 79 0.76 6.06 -15.49
N ARG A 80 1.71 5.13 -15.31
CA ARG A 80 3.11 5.46 -15.05
C ARG A 80 3.91 5.56 -16.35
N GLY A 81 4.60 6.69 -16.54
CA GLY A 81 5.60 6.85 -17.60
C GLY A 81 5.03 7.05 -19.01
N ASP A 82 3.74 7.33 -19.12
CA ASP A 82 3.08 7.69 -20.37
C ASP A 82 2.73 9.19 -20.34
N PRO A 83 3.38 10.03 -21.17
CA PRO A 83 3.13 11.46 -21.22
C PRO A 83 1.67 11.84 -21.51
N ALA A 84 0.88 10.95 -22.12
CA ALA A 84 -0.55 11.19 -22.35
C ALA A 84 -1.34 11.31 -21.03
N ASN A 85 -0.80 10.81 -19.92
CA ASN A 85 -1.43 10.85 -18.60
C ASN A 85 -0.93 12.02 -17.73
N ASP A 86 0.04 12.82 -18.19
CA ASP A 86 0.65 13.88 -17.37
C ASP A 86 -0.39 14.89 -16.86
N GLU A 87 -1.31 15.33 -17.74
CA GLU A 87 -2.39 16.25 -17.34
C GLU A 87 -3.32 15.64 -16.28
N ALA A 88 -3.64 14.34 -16.41
CA ALA A 88 -4.47 13.64 -15.43
C ALA A 88 -3.74 13.46 -14.09
N VAL A 89 -2.43 13.20 -14.10
CA VAL A 89 -1.59 13.12 -12.90
C VAL A 89 -1.54 14.48 -12.21
N GLU A 90 -1.26 15.58 -12.92
CA GLU A 90 -1.23 16.93 -12.35
C GLU A 90 -2.59 17.35 -11.80
N GLY A 91 -3.66 17.07 -12.53
CA GLY A 91 -5.03 17.36 -12.09
C GLY A 91 -5.37 16.64 -10.78
N TYR A 92 -5.01 15.36 -10.68
CA TYR A 92 -5.23 14.58 -9.47
C TYR A 92 -4.37 15.08 -8.29
N LEU A 93 -3.10 15.42 -8.53
CA LEU A 93 -2.22 15.98 -7.50
C LEU A 93 -2.74 17.33 -6.99
N THR A 94 -3.16 18.22 -7.89
CA THR A 94 -3.75 19.53 -7.54
C THR A 94 -5.00 19.34 -6.69
N MET A 95 -5.88 18.41 -7.07
CA MET A 95 -7.05 18.06 -6.25
C MET A 95 -6.62 17.55 -4.87
N MET A 96 -5.61 16.67 -4.76
CA MET A 96 -5.14 16.15 -3.48
C MET A 96 -4.52 17.23 -2.58
N GLN A 97 -3.89 18.27 -3.16
CA GLN A 97 -3.31 19.42 -2.44
C GLN A 97 -4.38 20.30 -1.79
N SER A 98 -5.64 20.24 -2.24
CA SER A 98 -6.73 21.02 -1.65
C SER A 98 -7.16 20.54 -0.26
N GLU A 99 -6.71 19.36 0.16
CA GLU A 99 -7.03 18.76 1.45
C GLU A 99 -5.77 18.53 2.30
N VAL A 100 -5.92 18.56 3.62
CA VAL A 100 -4.83 18.14 4.52
C VAL A 100 -4.56 16.65 4.31
N ARG A 101 -3.35 16.35 3.84
CA ARG A 101 -2.86 15.00 3.54
C ARG A 101 -1.76 14.62 4.50
N MET A 102 -1.66 13.33 4.76
CA MET A 102 -0.58 12.71 5.50
C MET A 102 0.01 11.60 4.66
N LEU A 103 1.30 11.35 4.84
CA LEU A 103 2.00 10.24 4.25
C LEU A 103 2.48 9.31 5.35
N PHE A 104 2.24 8.02 5.21
CA PHE A 104 2.62 7.01 6.18
C PHE A 104 3.65 6.09 5.53
N LYS A 105 4.85 6.06 6.08
CA LYS A 105 5.91 5.13 5.71
C LYS A 105 5.76 3.86 6.54
N VAL A 106 5.47 2.74 5.88
CA VAL A 106 5.36 1.44 6.54
C VAL A 106 6.67 0.69 6.37
N THR A 107 7.22 0.23 7.49
CA THR A 107 8.34 -0.72 7.53
C THR A 107 7.78 -2.11 7.83
N PRO A 108 7.78 -3.03 6.85
CA PRO A 108 7.31 -4.41 7.04
C PRO A 108 8.24 -5.17 7.98
N HIS A 109 7.65 -5.95 8.88
CA HIS A 109 8.36 -6.87 9.79
C HIS A 109 8.10 -8.33 9.44
N ARG A 110 6.90 -8.62 8.95
CA ARG A 110 6.49 -9.99 8.63
C ARG A 110 5.61 -10.00 7.39
N TRP A 111 5.92 -10.91 6.48
CA TRP A 111 5.13 -11.21 5.30
C TRP A 111 4.54 -12.61 5.43
N ARG A 112 3.29 -12.75 5.02
CA ARG A 112 2.56 -14.01 4.94
C ARG A 112 1.88 -14.02 3.59
N ALA A 113 2.00 -15.10 2.84
CA ALA A 113 1.31 -15.27 1.57
C ALA A 113 0.63 -16.64 1.55
N VAL A 114 -0.57 -16.68 0.99
CA VAL A 114 -1.41 -17.88 0.92
C VAL A 114 -2.09 -17.91 -0.44
N ASP A 115 -1.97 -19.04 -1.13
CA ASP A 115 -2.84 -19.35 -2.26
C ASP A 115 -4.17 -19.90 -1.72
N LEU A 116 -5.24 -19.12 -1.85
CA LEU A 116 -6.56 -19.49 -1.34
C LEU A 116 -7.24 -20.55 -2.22
N SER A 117 -6.73 -20.81 -3.43
CA SER A 117 -7.23 -21.91 -4.26
C SER A 117 -6.90 -23.28 -3.67
N GLU A 118 -5.80 -23.40 -2.93
CA GLU A 118 -5.41 -24.64 -2.22
C GLU A 118 -6.35 -24.95 -1.04
N LEU A 119 -6.85 -23.91 -0.36
CA LEU A 119 -7.84 -24.05 0.72
C LEU A 119 -9.19 -24.56 0.21
N GLY A 120 -9.52 -24.31 -1.07
CA GLY A 120 -10.73 -24.83 -1.73
C GLY A 120 -10.61 -26.30 -2.18
N ALA A 121 -9.40 -26.76 -2.52
CA ALA A 121 -9.16 -28.11 -3.03
C ALA A 121 -9.29 -29.21 -1.96
N GLY A 122 -9.23 -28.87 -0.68
CA GLY A 122 -9.38 -29.79 0.45
C GLY A 122 -10.83 -30.17 0.82
N ARG A 123 -11.84 -29.60 0.14
CA ARG A 123 -13.28 -29.83 0.43
C ARG A 123 -13.96 -30.89 -0.44
N GLY A 124 -13.17 -31.66 -1.19
CA GLY A 124 -13.68 -32.72 -2.07
C GLY A 124 -12.78 -33.95 -2.09
N ARG A 125 -12.66 -34.65 -0.95
CA ARG A 125 -12.28 -36.06 -0.88
C ARG A 125 -13.05 -36.74 0.23
#